data_AF-A0A959RZ15-F1
#
_entry.id   AF-A0A959RZ15-F1
#
_cell.length_a   1.000
_cell.length_b   1.000
_cell.length_c   1.000
_cell.angle_alpha   90.00
_cell.angle_beta   90.00
_cell.angle_gamma   90.00
#
_symmetry.space_group_name_H-M   'P 1'
#
loop_
_entity.id
_entity.type
_entity.pdbx_description
1 polymer ?
#
loop_
_entity_poly.entity_id
_entity_poly.type
_entity_poly.pdbx_seq_one_letter_code
_entity_poly.pdbx_strand_id
1 'polypeptide(L)'
;VKPKISITNLLGAIMVGYGVNCVVPRLGELYRGLFLGKWENISRSSMVGTIVVERVIDILVLGFSVLISVAIYSGNLYQDITWLKSTVYIGFVLMFGLILFLYFLVRFKEKFYNAILRFVGKFSQKIADGLARAFHLLTDGFASLKGRKNFLFVTILSAIIMFLYGLTAYVGFLTLHMDEIQPISYSMAWIVMTISAFGVIIPTPGATGSYHLIVISVLVSLYSFSSEISGAFAILTHTTTYILFILSTILFTYYINKRQVRKSLPVANFLTVFKSKDKLS
;
A
#
# COMPACT_ATOMS: atom_id res chain seq x y z
N VAL A 1 0.08 19.59 8.11
CA VAL A 1 0.28 19.12 6.71
C VAL A 1 0.46 20.34 5.81
N LYS A 2 1.50 20.39 4.95
CA LYS A 2 1.75 21.51 4.02
C LYS A 2 0.58 21.64 3.03
N PRO A 3 -0.13 22.78 2.95
CA PRO A 3 -1.17 22.97 1.94
C PRO A 3 -0.55 23.09 0.54
N LYS A 4 -1.21 22.50 -0.47
CA LYS A 4 -0.86 22.59 -1.92
C LYS A 4 0.46 21.92 -2.32
N ILE A 5 0.59 20.62 -2.06
CA ILE A 5 1.67 19.78 -2.60
C ILE A 5 1.40 19.47 -4.07
N SER A 6 2.45 19.42 -4.92
CA SER A 6 2.29 19.05 -6.33
C SER A 6 1.83 17.60 -6.48
N ILE A 7 0.69 17.38 -7.15
CA ILE A 7 0.17 16.04 -7.47
C ILE A 7 1.22 15.22 -8.23
N THR A 8 1.95 15.85 -9.16
CA THR A 8 3.03 15.17 -9.90
C THR A 8 4.14 14.69 -8.98
N ASN A 9 4.51 15.47 -7.97
CA ASN A 9 5.55 15.08 -7.02
C ASN A 9 5.07 13.97 -6.09
N LEU A 10 3.80 14.01 -5.67
CA LEU A 10 3.15 12.93 -4.91
C LEU A 10 3.13 11.63 -5.71
N LEU A 11 2.64 11.69 -6.94
CA LEU A 11 2.57 10.55 -7.85
C LEU A 11 3.96 10.00 -8.13
N GLY A 12 4.93 10.86 -8.45
CA GLY A 12 6.30 10.46 -8.68
C GLY A 12 6.94 9.79 -7.47
N ALA A 13 6.67 10.27 -6.26
CA ALA A 13 7.19 9.66 -5.04
C ALA A 13 6.56 8.29 -4.78
N ILE A 14 5.26 8.12 -5.06
CA ILE A 14 4.57 6.82 -5.02
C ILE A 14 5.23 5.85 -6.00
N MET A 15 5.44 6.28 -7.26
CA MET A 15 6.07 5.44 -8.29
C MET A 15 7.49 5.03 -7.88
N VAL A 16 8.31 5.95 -7.39
CA VAL A 16 9.64 5.65 -6.83
C VAL A 16 9.54 4.59 -5.73
N GLY A 17 8.57 4.70 -4.83
CA GLY A 17 8.35 3.70 -3.79
C GLY A 17 8.04 2.31 -4.36
N TYR A 18 7.15 2.23 -5.35
CA TYR A 18 6.83 0.96 -6.01
C TYR A 18 8.03 0.37 -6.75
N GLY A 19 8.77 1.16 -7.53
CA GLY A 19 9.97 0.68 -8.23
C GLY A 19 11.09 0.27 -7.28
N VAL A 20 11.26 0.94 -6.14
CA VAL A 20 12.19 0.48 -5.10
C VAL A 20 11.75 -0.85 -4.53
N ASN A 21 10.46 -1.04 -4.21
CA ASN A 21 9.95 -2.31 -3.70
C ASN A 21 10.09 -3.47 -4.71
N CYS A 22 10.11 -3.18 -6.01
CA CYS A 22 10.46 -4.16 -7.05
C CYS A 22 11.90 -4.68 -6.90
N VAL A 23 12.87 -3.82 -6.55
CA VAL A 23 14.29 -4.19 -6.47
C VAL A 23 14.70 -4.63 -5.07
N VAL A 24 14.32 -3.87 -4.04
CA VAL A 24 14.65 -4.14 -2.65
C VAL A 24 13.36 -4.15 -1.82
N PRO A 25 12.97 -5.31 -1.28
CA PRO A 25 11.71 -5.43 -0.57
C PRO A 25 11.69 -4.52 0.67
N ARG A 26 10.53 -3.90 0.93
CA ARG A 26 10.23 -3.09 2.13
C ARG A 26 10.98 -1.76 2.26
N LEU A 27 11.73 -1.32 1.24
CA LEU A 27 12.39 -0.01 1.23
C LEU A 27 11.59 1.08 0.51
N GLY A 28 10.54 0.73 -0.23
CA GLY A 28 9.80 1.67 -1.07
C GLY A 28 9.21 2.84 -0.30
N GLU A 29 8.62 2.59 0.86
CA GLU A 29 7.96 3.57 1.70
C GLU A 29 8.96 4.57 2.28
N LEU A 30 10.14 4.09 2.64
CA LEU A 30 11.25 4.94 3.06
C LEU A 30 11.68 5.86 1.92
N TYR A 31 11.93 5.30 0.73
CA TYR A 31 12.36 6.06 -0.43
C TYR A 31 11.31 7.05 -0.93
N ARG A 32 10.02 6.66 -0.95
CA ARG A 32 8.90 7.54 -1.24
C ARG A 32 8.90 8.76 -0.31
N GLY A 33 9.04 8.53 0.99
CA GLY A 33 9.17 9.61 1.98
C GLY A 33 10.38 10.48 1.67
N LEU A 34 11.57 9.91 1.57
CA LEU A 34 12.80 10.67 1.33
C LEU A 34 12.73 11.52 0.06
N PHE A 35 12.22 10.98 -1.05
CA PHE A 35 12.08 11.69 -2.32
C PHE A 35 11.06 12.83 -2.21
N LEU A 36 9.88 12.57 -1.65
CA LEU A 36 8.86 13.60 -1.47
C LEU A 36 9.36 14.72 -0.55
N GLY A 37 10.01 14.37 0.56
CA GLY A 37 10.59 15.34 1.49
C GLY A 37 11.60 16.25 0.81
N LYS A 38 12.40 15.71 -0.11
CA LYS A 38 13.39 16.49 -0.87
C LYS A 38 12.75 17.36 -1.96
N TRP A 39 11.78 16.83 -2.71
CA TRP A 39 11.11 17.56 -3.78
C TRP A 39 10.15 18.65 -3.28
N GLU A 40 9.55 18.46 -2.10
CA GLU A 40 8.52 19.34 -1.56
C GLU A 40 8.94 20.09 -0.30
N ASN A 41 10.17 19.88 0.17
CA ASN A 41 10.70 20.46 1.40
C ASN A 41 9.81 20.16 2.62
N ILE A 42 9.42 18.90 2.78
CA ILE A 42 8.58 18.42 3.88
C ILE A 42 9.46 17.69 4.89
N SER A 43 9.19 17.91 6.18
CA SER A 43 9.91 17.22 7.25
C SER A 43 9.71 15.70 7.17
N ARG A 44 10.78 14.95 7.44
CA ARG A 44 10.75 13.48 7.48
C ARG A 44 9.69 12.96 8.45
N SER A 45 9.53 13.63 9.60
CA SER A 45 8.52 13.32 10.61
C SER A 45 7.09 13.39 10.07
N SER A 46 6.73 14.44 9.32
CA SER A 46 5.38 14.60 8.79
C SER A 46 4.99 13.50 7.79
N MET A 47 5.95 12.92 7.08
CA MET A 47 5.69 11.86 6.09
C MET A 47 5.47 10.50 6.74
N VAL A 48 6.13 10.23 7.88
CA VAL A 48 5.91 8.98 8.63
C VAL A 48 4.47 8.88 9.11
N GLY A 49 3.89 9.98 9.63
CA GLY A 49 2.51 10.01 10.08
C GLY A 49 1.50 9.66 8.97
N THR A 50 1.69 10.22 7.77
CA THR A 50 0.81 9.93 6.61
C THR A 50 0.96 8.51 6.10
N ILE A 51 2.19 7.97 6.08
CA ILE A 51 2.44 6.59 5.63
C ILE A 51 1.68 5.59 6.51
N VAL A 52 1.68 5.80 7.83
CA VAL A 52 0.96 4.88 8.74
C VAL A 52 -0.55 4.95 8.51
N VAL A 53 -1.12 6.15 8.35
CA VAL A 53 -2.55 6.32 8.06
C VAL A 53 -2.93 5.64 6.74
N GLU A 54 -2.11 5.77 5.70
CA GLU A 54 -2.30 5.06 4.43
C GLU A 54 -2.29 3.54 4.64
N ARG A 55 -1.35 2.99 5.40
CA ARG A 55 -1.32 1.54 5.68
C ARG A 55 -2.57 1.04 6.40
N VAL A 56 -3.11 1.84 7.32
CA VAL A 56 -4.37 1.51 7.99
C VAL A 56 -5.51 1.46 6.99
N ILE A 57 -5.61 2.45 6.10
CA ILE A 57 -6.64 2.47 5.05
C ILE A 57 -6.48 1.27 4.13
N ASP A 58 -5.27 0.95 3.68
CA ASP A 58 -4.99 -0.18 2.79
C ASP A 58 -5.43 -1.51 3.43
N ILE A 59 -5.14 -1.71 4.72
CA ILE A 59 -5.55 -2.92 5.47
C ILE A 59 -7.08 -3.00 5.57
N LEU A 60 -7.76 -1.89 5.88
CA LEU A 60 -9.22 -1.84 5.96
C LEU A 60 -9.88 -2.15 4.62
N VAL A 61 -9.36 -1.55 3.55
CA VAL A 61 -9.88 -1.73 2.18
C VAL A 61 -9.65 -3.17 1.71
N LEU A 62 -8.48 -3.75 1.98
CA LEU A 62 -8.21 -5.15 1.70
C LEU A 62 -9.13 -6.09 2.49
N GLY A 63 -9.33 -5.84 3.80
CA GLY A 63 -10.25 -6.61 4.63
C GLY A 63 -11.69 -6.56 4.13
N PHE A 64 -12.15 -5.38 3.69
CA PHE A 64 -13.47 -5.24 3.06
C PHE A 64 -13.55 -5.96 1.70
N SER A 65 -12.49 -5.92 0.90
CA SER A 65 -12.42 -6.66 -0.35
C SER A 65 -12.54 -8.17 -0.15
N VAL A 66 -11.93 -8.70 0.90
CA VAL A 66 -12.05 -10.10 1.32
C VAL A 66 -13.49 -10.46 1.68
N LEU A 67 -14.22 -9.60 2.39
CA LEU A 67 -15.65 -9.82 2.67
C LEU A 67 -16.47 -9.91 1.41
N ILE A 68 -16.23 -9.00 0.47
CA ILE A 68 -16.90 -9.02 -0.83
C ILE A 68 -16.59 -10.34 -1.53
N SER A 69 -15.33 -10.78 -1.56
CA SER A 69 -14.93 -12.06 -2.18
C SER A 69 -15.65 -13.26 -1.56
N VAL A 70 -15.80 -13.30 -0.23
CA VAL A 70 -16.55 -14.37 0.45
C VAL A 70 -18.05 -14.29 0.14
N ALA A 71 -18.62 -13.09 0.00
CA ALA A 71 -20.04 -12.89 -0.28
C ALA A 71 -20.43 -13.20 -1.74
N ILE A 72 -19.54 -12.94 -2.70
CA ILE A 72 -19.83 -13.14 -4.14
C ILE A 72 -19.40 -14.51 -4.66
N TYR A 73 -18.54 -15.25 -3.94
CA TYR A 73 -18.15 -16.59 -4.35
C TYR A 73 -19.29 -17.58 -4.11
N SER A 74 -19.66 -18.34 -5.14
CA SER A 74 -20.77 -19.29 -5.08
C SER A 74 -20.43 -20.60 -4.37
N GLY A 75 -19.15 -20.97 -4.30
CA GLY A 75 -18.66 -22.14 -3.59
C GLY A 75 -18.36 -21.87 -2.12
N ASN A 76 -17.68 -22.82 -1.46
CA ASN A 76 -17.24 -22.63 -0.07
C ASN A 76 -15.76 -22.29 -0.04
N LEU A 77 -15.46 -21.00 -0.17
CA LEU A 77 -14.08 -20.48 -0.22
C LEU A 77 -13.20 -20.96 0.96
N TYR A 78 -13.82 -21.27 2.11
CA TYR A 78 -13.12 -21.79 3.29
C TYR A 78 -12.75 -23.27 3.20
N GLN A 79 -13.51 -24.06 2.46
CA GLN A 79 -13.20 -25.46 2.19
C GLN A 79 -12.22 -25.57 1.03
N ASP A 80 -12.43 -24.77 -0.02
CA ASP A 80 -11.63 -24.81 -1.25
C ASP A 80 -10.24 -24.21 -1.05
N ILE A 81 -10.11 -23.24 -0.12
CA ILE A 81 -8.82 -22.70 0.31
C ILE A 81 -8.73 -22.77 1.83
N THR A 82 -8.25 -23.91 2.32
CA THR A 82 -8.16 -24.23 3.76
C THR A 82 -7.34 -23.20 4.56
N TRP A 83 -6.25 -22.67 4.00
CA TRP A 83 -5.46 -21.61 4.65
C TRP A 83 -6.20 -20.27 4.73
N LEU A 84 -7.13 -20.01 3.81
CA LEU A 84 -7.83 -18.73 3.73
C LEU A 84 -8.72 -18.53 4.94
N LYS A 85 -9.37 -19.58 5.46
CA LYS A 85 -10.21 -19.49 6.66
C LYS A 85 -9.44 -18.87 7.83
N SER A 86 -8.31 -19.47 8.20
CA SER A 86 -7.49 -18.97 9.31
C SER A 86 -6.98 -17.56 9.04
N THR A 87 -6.52 -17.27 7.81
CA THR A 87 -6.04 -15.95 7.41
C THR A 87 -7.12 -14.87 7.47
N VAL A 88 -8.35 -15.18 7.06
CA VAL A 88 -9.51 -14.28 7.12
C VAL A 88 -9.87 -14.01 8.58
N TYR A 89 -9.98 -15.03 9.42
CA TYR A 89 -10.27 -14.85 10.85
C TYR A 89 -9.20 -14.00 11.54
N ILE A 90 -7.92 -14.31 11.34
CA ILE A 90 -6.81 -13.52 11.90
C ILE A 90 -6.85 -12.09 11.36
N GLY A 91 -7.07 -11.92 10.06
CA GLY A 91 -7.23 -10.61 9.42
C GLY A 91 -8.35 -9.79 10.04
N PHE A 92 -9.50 -10.42 10.29
CA PHE A 92 -10.64 -9.79 10.97
C PHE A 92 -10.33 -9.34 12.38
N VAL A 93 -9.71 -10.21 13.17
CA VAL A 93 -9.31 -9.90 14.55
C VAL A 93 -8.30 -8.74 14.56
N LEU A 94 -7.30 -8.78 13.68
CA LEU A 94 -6.31 -7.71 13.55
C LEU A 94 -6.94 -6.40 13.09
N MET A 95 -7.86 -6.44 12.13
CA MET A 95 -8.56 -5.26 11.61
C MET A 95 -9.45 -4.65 12.69
N PHE A 96 -10.22 -5.46 13.41
CA PHE A 96 -11.06 -5.01 14.52
C PHE A 96 -10.21 -4.45 15.66
N GLY A 97 -9.13 -5.14 16.03
CA GLY A 97 -8.16 -4.66 17.02
C GLY A 97 -7.51 -3.34 16.62
N LEU A 98 -7.17 -3.17 15.34
CA LEU A 98 -6.64 -1.92 14.80
C LEU A 98 -7.67 -0.78 14.86
N ILE A 99 -8.93 -1.02 14.49
CA ILE A 99 -10.01 -0.03 14.59
C ILE A 99 -10.20 0.40 16.05
N LEU A 100 -10.28 -0.56 16.98
CA LEU A 100 -10.40 -0.27 18.40
C LEU A 100 -9.19 0.49 18.93
N PHE A 101 -7.98 0.08 18.56
CA PHE A 101 -6.75 0.76 18.92
C PHE A 101 -6.78 2.22 18.45
N LEU A 102 -7.15 2.48 17.20
CA LEU A 102 -7.25 3.83 16.64
C LEU A 102 -8.35 4.66 17.33
N TYR A 103 -9.51 4.06 17.59
CA TYR A 103 -10.58 4.70 18.35
C TYR A 103 -10.09 5.15 19.74
N PHE A 104 -9.47 4.25 20.49
CA PHE A 104 -8.94 4.56 21.82
C PHE A 104 -7.78 5.55 21.77
N LEU A 105 -6.91 5.45 20.77
CA LEU A 105 -5.79 6.37 20.53
C LEU A 105 -6.28 7.81 20.34
N VAL A 106 -7.34 8.00 19.55
CA VAL A 106 -7.96 9.33 19.35
C VAL A 106 -8.75 9.77 20.57
N ARG A 107 -9.54 8.89 21.20
CA ARG A 107 -10.40 9.21 22.34
C ARG A 107 -9.62 9.58 23.60
N PHE A 108 -8.48 8.93 23.84
CA PHE A 108 -7.69 9.06 25.06
C PHE A 108 -6.31 9.69 24.82
N LYS A 109 -6.19 10.57 23.81
CA LYS A 109 -4.90 11.14 23.38
C LYS A 109 -4.01 11.65 24.52
N GLU A 110 -4.59 12.42 25.45
CA GLU A 110 -3.86 13.05 26.57
C GLU A 110 -3.41 12.01 27.59
N LYS A 111 -4.24 10.99 27.85
CA LYS A 111 -3.89 9.89 28.76
C LYS A 111 -2.77 9.04 28.16
N PHE A 112 -2.80 8.80 26.85
CA PHE A 112 -1.78 8.02 26.14
C PHE A 112 -0.43 8.75 26.14
N TYR A 113 -0.44 10.05 25.84
CA TYR A 113 0.74 10.91 25.93
C TYR A 113 1.36 10.89 27.34
N ASN A 114 0.53 11.11 28.37
CA ASN A 114 0.99 11.09 29.76
C ASN A 114 1.47 9.70 30.22
N ALA A 115 0.88 8.62 29.70
CA ALA A 115 1.33 7.26 29.98
C ALA A 115 2.73 7.00 29.39
N ILE A 116 2.99 7.45 28.15
CA ILE A 116 4.32 7.35 27.53
C ILE A 116 5.37 8.05 28.40
N LEU A 117 5.10 9.29 28.83
CA LEU A 117 6.02 10.04 29.69
C LEU A 117 6.22 9.36 31.05
N ARG A 118 5.14 8.85 31.67
CA ARG A 118 5.21 8.23 33.00
C ARG A 118 5.91 6.88 33.01
N PHE A 119 5.70 6.04 32.00
CA PHE A 119 6.24 4.68 31.98
C PHE A 119 7.56 4.61 31.23
N VAL A 120 7.68 5.24 30.06
CA VAL A 120 8.90 5.21 29.24
C VAL A 120 9.90 6.26 29.70
N GLY A 121 9.42 7.44 30.14
CA GLY A 121 10.30 8.51 30.63
C GLY A 121 11.10 8.10 31.86
N LYS A 122 10.58 7.16 32.66
CA LYS A 122 11.32 6.54 33.78
C LYS A 122 12.57 5.77 33.35
N PHE A 123 12.56 5.17 32.17
CA PHE A 123 13.70 4.41 31.64
C PHE A 123 14.59 5.26 30.73
N SER A 124 13.98 6.08 29.87
CA SER A 124 14.69 6.99 28.99
C SER A 124 13.80 8.11 28.49
N GLN A 125 14.13 9.34 28.90
CA GLN A 125 13.45 10.54 28.42
C GLN A 125 13.54 10.68 26.89
N LYS A 126 14.69 10.33 26.31
CA LYS A 126 14.92 10.40 24.85
C LYS A 126 13.97 9.48 24.06
N ILE A 127 13.74 8.27 24.57
CA ILE A 127 12.80 7.30 23.95
C ILE A 127 11.36 7.78 24.15
N ALA A 128 11.02 8.25 25.36
CA ALA A 128 9.70 8.77 25.67
C ALA A 128 9.33 9.95 24.75
N ASP A 129 10.23 10.91 24.57
CA ASP A 129 10.02 12.04 23.66
C ASP A 129 9.92 11.58 22.20
N GLY A 130 10.67 10.55 21.81
CA GLY A 130 10.59 9.93 20.49
C GLY A 130 9.21 9.33 20.22
N LEU A 131 8.71 8.54 21.16
CA LEU A 131 7.39 7.91 21.09
C LEU A 131 6.26 8.95 21.14
N ALA A 132 6.39 9.96 22.00
CA ALA A 132 5.43 11.05 22.10
C ALA A 132 5.35 11.86 20.79
N ARG A 133 6.50 12.12 20.15
CA ARG A 133 6.54 12.74 18.81
C ARG A 133 5.90 11.85 17.75
N ALA A 134 6.22 10.54 17.73
CA ALA A 134 5.60 9.60 16.81
C ALA A 134 4.07 9.56 17.00
N PHE A 135 3.60 9.56 18.25
CA PHE A 135 2.19 9.63 18.61
C PHE A 135 1.51 10.88 18.04
N HIS A 136 2.09 12.06 18.25
CA HIS A 136 1.55 13.31 17.70
C HIS A 136 1.44 13.27 16.17
N LEU A 137 2.47 12.77 15.48
CA LEU A 137 2.47 12.66 14.02
C LEU A 137 1.40 11.71 13.49
N LEU A 138 1.15 10.61 14.20
CA LEU A 138 0.05 9.69 13.90
C LEU A 138 -1.30 10.38 14.06
N THR A 139 -1.53 11.03 15.20
CA THR A 139 -2.80 11.72 15.46
C THR A 139 -3.05 12.87 14.48
N ASP A 140 -2.01 13.60 14.07
CA ASP A 140 -2.10 14.66 13.07
C ASP A 140 -2.39 14.10 11.67
N GLY A 141 -1.83 12.92 11.35
CA GLY A 141 -2.17 12.17 10.14
C GLY A 141 -3.66 11.83 10.10
N PHE A 142 -4.20 11.25 11.18
CA PHE A 142 -5.64 10.96 11.28
C PHE A 142 -6.51 12.21 11.30
N ALA A 143 -6.02 13.32 11.84
CA ALA A 143 -6.71 14.61 11.77
C ALA A 143 -6.90 15.10 10.33
N SER A 144 -6.06 14.68 9.37
CA SER A 144 -6.28 15.00 7.95
C SER A 144 -7.52 14.32 7.34
N LEU A 145 -7.92 13.17 7.89
CA LEU A 145 -9.16 12.46 7.53
C LEU A 145 -10.38 13.02 8.26
N LYS A 146 -10.19 13.99 9.16
CA LYS A 146 -11.28 14.58 9.94
C LYS A 146 -12.22 15.35 9.02
N GLY A 147 -13.51 15.04 9.15
CA GLY A 147 -14.58 15.71 8.41
C GLY A 147 -15.20 14.82 7.33
N ARG A 148 -16.53 14.90 7.21
CA ARG A 148 -17.34 14.04 6.34
C ARG A 148 -16.87 14.05 4.88
N LYS A 149 -16.46 15.22 4.37
CA LYS A 149 -15.98 15.38 2.99
C LYS A 149 -14.68 14.61 2.72
N ASN A 150 -13.68 14.74 3.59
CA ASN A 150 -12.39 14.08 3.40
C ASN A 150 -12.53 12.55 3.55
N PHE A 151 -13.29 12.10 4.55
CA PHE A 151 -13.59 10.69 4.74
C PHE A 151 -14.30 10.10 3.51
N LEU A 152 -15.34 10.77 3.00
CA LEU A 152 -16.06 10.34 1.80
C LEU A 152 -15.16 10.29 0.57
N PHE A 153 -14.30 11.30 0.38
CA PHE A 153 -13.38 11.36 -0.74
C PHE A 153 -12.37 10.20 -0.73
N VAL A 154 -11.77 9.91 0.43
CA VAL A 154 -10.86 8.76 0.58
C VAL A 154 -11.60 7.45 0.33
N THR A 155 -12.81 7.30 0.87
CA THR A 155 -13.62 6.08 0.69
C THR A 155 -13.94 5.83 -0.78
N ILE A 156 -14.39 6.87 -1.50
CA ILE A 156 -14.73 6.77 -2.94
C ILE A 156 -13.47 6.47 -3.76
N LEU A 157 -12.36 7.17 -3.51
CA LEU A 157 -11.11 6.91 -4.24
C LEU A 157 -10.59 5.49 -3.98
N SER A 158 -10.64 5.00 -2.74
CA SER A 158 -10.26 3.62 -2.42
C SER A 158 -11.16 2.61 -3.14
N ALA A 159 -12.47 2.85 -3.20
CA ALA A 159 -13.40 2.00 -3.95
C ALA A 159 -13.08 1.99 -5.46
N ILE A 160 -12.77 3.15 -6.04
CA ILE A 160 -12.35 3.26 -7.45
C ILE A 160 -11.06 2.48 -7.69
N ILE A 161 -10.05 2.61 -6.82
CA ILE A 161 -8.78 1.88 -6.95
C ILE A 161 -9.02 0.37 -6.93
N MET A 162 -9.85 -0.11 -5.99
CA MET A 162 -10.22 -1.53 -5.92
C MET A 162 -10.94 -2.01 -7.17
N PHE A 163 -11.89 -1.22 -7.67
CA PHE A 163 -12.58 -1.54 -8.92
C PHE A 163 -11.60 -1.65 -10.09
N LEU A 164 -10.65 -0.71 -10.20
CA LEU A 164 -9.63 -0.72 -11.25
C LEU A 164 -8.67 -1.91 -11.12
N TYR A 165 -8.32 -2.33 -9.90
CA TYR A 165 -7.54 -3.55 -9.71
C TYR A 165 -8.29 -4.80 -10.19
N GLY A 166 -9.60 -4.88 -9.96
CA GLY A 166 -10.43 -5.99 -10.46
C GLY A 166 -10.54 -5.96 -11.97
N LEU A 167 -10.69 -4.76 -12.52
CA LEU A 167 -10.74 -4.57 -13.96
C LEU A 167 -9.42 -4.96 -14.63
N THR A 168 -8.28 -4.67 -13.99
CA THR A 168 -6.96 -5.06 -14.49
C THR A 168 -6.83 -6.59 -14.57
N ALA A 169 -7.27 -7.30 -13.53
CA ALA A 169 -7.28 -8.77 -13.55
C ALA A 169 -8.24 -9.32 -14.63
N TYR A 170 -9.43 -8.72 -14.77
CA TYR A 170 -10.41 -9.14 -15.78
C TYR A 170 -9.89 -8.95 -17.21
N VAL A 171 -9.27 -7.79 -17.48
CA VAL A 171 -8.60 -7.54 -18.77
C VAL A 171 -7.45 -8.52 -18.99
N GLY A 172 -6.72 -8.91 -17.94
CA GLY A 172 -5.68 -9.94 -18.03
C GLY A 172 -6.24 -11.30 -18.48
N PHE A 173 -7.43 -11.70 -18.02
CA PHE A 173 -8.10 -12.92 -18.50
C PHE A 173 -8.43 -12.84 -19.99
N LEU A 174 -9.01 -11.73 -20.43
CA LEU A 174 -9.33 -11.50 -21.84
C LEU A 174 -8.09 -11.45 -22.73
N THR A 175 -6.99 -10.88 -22.23
CA THR A 175 -5.71 -10.80 -22.96
C THR A 175 -5.14 -12.19 -23.25
N LEU A 176 -5.45 -13.17 -22.41
CA LEU A 176 -5.01 -14.57 -22.57
C LEU A 176 -6.10 -15.49 -23.12
N HIS A 177 -7.20 -14.92 -23.63
CA HIS A 177 -8.31 -15.69 -24.22
C HIS A 177 -8.88 -16.74 -23.25
N MET A 178 -8.86 -16.46 -21.95
CA MET A 178 -9.35 -17.43 -20.94
C MET A 178 -10.87 -17.61 -21.01
N ASP A 179 -11.58 -16.66 -21.60
CA ASP A 179 -13.01 -16.73 -21.93
C ASP A 179 -13.35 -17.79 -22.97
N GLU A 180 -12.39 -18.15 -23.85
CA GLU A 180 -12.56 -19.24 -24.82
C GLU A 180 -12.44 -20.63 -24.16
N ILE A 181 -11.81 -20.71 -22.98
CA ILE A 181 -11.67 -21.96 -22.21
C ILE A 181 -12.93 -22.21 -21.38
N GLN A 182 -13.42 -21.19 -20.67
CA GLN A 182 -14.65 -21.26 -19.88
C GLN A 182 -15.18 -19.85 -19.56
N PRO A 183 -16.46 -19.71 -19.17
CA PRO A 183 -17.03 -18.40 -18.83
C PRO A 183 -16.25 -17.71 -17.72
N ILE A 184 -15.64 -16.57 -18.04
CA ILE A 184 -15.00 -15.69 -17.04
C ILE A 184 -15.97 -14.63 -16.55
N SER A 185 -15.71 -14.09 -15.38
CA SER A 185 -16.52 -13.01 -14.81
C SER A 185 -15.68 -12.02 -14.02
N TYR A 186 -16.23 -10.82 -13.80
CA TYR A 186 -15.58 -9.82 -12.96
C TYR A 186 -15.47 -10.29 -11.50
N SER A 187 -16.40 -11.11 -10.99
CA SER A 187 -16.30 -11.68 -9.64
C SER A 187 -15.08 -12.59 -9.51
N MET A 188 -14.78 -13.41 -10.52
CA MET A 188 -13.54 -14.21 -10.55
C MET A 188 -12.30 -13.32 -10.48
N ALA A 189 -12.28 -12.24 -11.28
CA ALA A 189 -11.17 -11.29 -11.31
C ALA A 189 -10.97 -10.56 -9.97
N TRP A 190 -12.08 -10.15 -9.34
CA TRP A 190 -12.07 -9.58 -7.99
C TRP A 190 -11.46 -10.56 -6.98
N ILE A 191 -11.96 -11.80 -6.93
CA ILE A 191 -11.49 -12.82 -5.99
C ILE A 191 -10.00 -13.12 -6.19
N VAL A 192 -9.57 -13.31 -7.44
CA VAL A 192 -8.16 -13.56 -7.77
C VAL A 192 -7.28 -12.41 -7.32
N MET A 193 -7.65 -11.16 -7.62
CA MET A 193 -6.90 -9.98 -7.19
C MET A 193 -6.85 -9.84 -5.65
N THR A 194 -7.98 -10.01 -4.97
CA THR A 194 -8.05 -9.92 -3.50
C THR A 194 -7.16 -10.95 -2.83
N ILE A 195 -7.24 -12.23 -3.23
CA ILE A 195 -6.44 -13.29 -2.61
C ILE A 195 -4.96 -13.13 -2.98
N SER A 196 -4.66 -12.69 -4.19
CA SER A 196 -3.27 -12.47 -4.64
C SER A 196 -2.58 -11.32 -3.91
N ALA A 197 -3.33 -10.35 -3.38
CA ALA A 197 -2.78 -9.27 -2.56
C ALA A 197 -2.05 -9.77 -1.30
N PHE A 198 -2.41 -10.95 -0.77
CA PHE A 198 -1.65 -11.58 0.33
C PHE A 198 -0.22 -11.96 -0.08
N GLY A 199 0.04 -12.22 -1.37
CA GLY A 199 1.38 -12.49 -1.88
C GLY A 199 2.34 -11.32 -1.70
N VAL A 200 1.81 -10.09 -1.66
CA VAL A 200 2.58 -8.86 -1.43
C VAL A 200 3.04 -8.72 0.03
N ILE A 201 2.46 -9.49 0.97
CA ILE A 201 2.87 -9.51 2.38
C ILE A 201 4.17 -10.29 2.56
N ILE A 202 4.48 -11.23 1.67
CA ILE A 202 5.76 -11.93 1.68
C ILE A 202 6.85 -10.97 1.17
N PRO A 203 7.95 -10.76 1.92
CA PRO A 203 8.94 -9.73 1.60
C PRO A 203 9.90 -10.18 0.47
N THR A 204 9.37 -10.58 -0.68
CA THR A 204 10.15 -10.81 -1.91
C THR A 204 10.19 -9.55 -2.77
N PRO A 205 11.25 -9.34 -3.58
CA PRO A 205 11.32 -8.21 -4.50
C PRO A 205 10.10 -8.17 -5.43
N GLY A 206 9.32 -7.10 -5.38
CA GLY A 206 8.08 -6.94 -6.15
C GLY A 206 7.03 -8.04 -5.95
N ALA A 207 7.03 -8.74 -4.80
CA ALA A 207 6.20 -9.92 -4.56
C ALA A 207 6.43 -11.08 -5.56
N THR A 208 7.61 -11.11 -6.19
CA THR A 208 7.96 -12.16 -7.16
C THR A 208 7.93 -13.53 -6.49
N GLY A 209 7.42 -14.53 -7.20
CA GLY A 209 7.20 -15.88 -6.66
C GLY A 209 5.94 -15.99 -5.81
N SER A 210 5.83 -15.24 -4.72
CA SER A 210 4.67 -15.29 -3.82
C SER A 210 3.36 -14.91 -4.53
N TYR A 211 3.38 -13.86 -5.35
CA TYR A 211 2.24 -13.49 -6.20
C TYR A 211 1.87 -14.62 -7.16
N HIS A 212 2.87 -15.19 -7.84
CA HIS A 212 2.66 -16.24 -8.86
C HIS A 212 2.06 -17.50 -8.24
N LEU A 213 2.63 -17.96 -7.12
CA LEU A 213 2.13 -19.14 -6.40
C LEU A 213 0.67 -18.97 -5.99
N ILE A 214 0.30 -17.81 -5.46
CA ILE A 214 -1.08 -17.57 -5.00
C ILE A 214 -2.04 -17.45 -6.17
N VAL A 215 -1.70 -16.68 -7.21
CA VAL A 215 -2.52 -16.55 -8.41
C VAL A 215 -2.78 -17.91 -9.05
N ILE A 216 -1.74 -18.72 -9.24
CA ILE A 216 -1.85 -20.06 -9.80
C ILE A 216 -2.73 -20.93 -8.91
N SER A 217 -2.48 -20.93 -7.60
CA SER A 217 -3.26 -21.72 -6.65
C SER A 217 -4.75 -21.36 -6.69
N VAL A 218 -5.08 -20.07 -6.78
CA VAL A 218 -6.47 -19.59 -6.83
C VAL A 218 -7.14 -20.00 -8.14
N LEU A 219 -6.50 -19.77 -9.28
CA LEU A 219 -7.07 -20.10 -10.59
C LEU A 219 -7.25 -21.61 -10.79
N VAL A 220 -6.30 -22.41 -10.31
CA VAL A 220 -6.38 -23.87 -10.37
C VAL A 220 -7.41 -24.42 -9.37
N SER A 221 -7.35 -24.00 -8.10
CA SER A 221 -8.16 -24.64 -7.05
C SER A 221 -9.60 -24.17 -7.01
N LEU A 222 -9.87 -22.89 -7.31
CA LEU A 222 -11.24 -22.35 -7.25
C LEU A 222 -11.98 -22.40 -8.57
N TYR A 223 -11.24 -22.35 -9.68
CA TYR A 223 -11.80 -22.17 -11.02
C TYR A 223 -11.35 -23.25 -12.00
N SER A 224 -10.58 -24.25 -11.56
CA SER A 224 -10.17 -25.40 -12.37
C SER A 224 -9.46 -25.05 -13.67
N PHE A 225 -8.83 -23.88 -13.76
CA PHE A 225 -7.94 -23.57 -14.87
C PHE A 225 -6.69 -24.45 -14.81
N SER A 226 -6.08 -24.74 -15.97
CA SER A 226 -4.82 -25.48 -16.01
C SER A 226 -3.68 -24.66 -15.37
N SER A 227 -2.63 -25.34 -14.90
CA SER A 227 -1.48 -24.66 -14.29
C SER A 227 -0.73 -23.80 -15.31
N GLU A 228 -0.74 -24.21 -16.58
CA GLU A 228 -0.07 -23.52 -17.68
C GLU A 228 -0.70 -22.15 -17.95
N ILE A 229 -2.03 -22.08 -18.16
CA ILE A 229 -2.71 -20.80 -18.43
C ILE A 229 -2.72 -19.90 -17.19
N SER A 230 -2.84 -20.49 -16.01
CA SER A 230 -2.76 -19.76 -14.73
C SER A 230 -1.37 -19.15 -14.51
N GLY A 231 -0.32 -19.88 -14.87
CA GLY A 231 1.06 -19.39 -14.84
C GLY A 231 1.29 -18.28 -15.87
N ALA A 232 0.76 -18.42 -17.09
CA ALA A 232 0.80 -17.37 -18.10
C ALA A 232 0.13 -16.08 -17.61
N PHE A 233 -1.03 -16.19 -16.97
CA PHE A 233 -1.74 -15.05 -16.36
C PHE A 233 -0.93 -14.37 -15.25
N ALA A 234 -0.34 -15.16 -14.35
CA ALA A 234 0.52 -14.63 -13.30
C ALA A 234 1.74 -13.88 -13.86
N ILE A 235 2.42 -14.46 -14.87
CA ILE A 235 3.57 -13.84 -15.52
C ILE A 235 3.17 -12.55 -16.23
N LEU A 236 2.08 -12.56 -17.01
CA LEU A 236 1.61 -11.41 -17.76
C LEU A 236 1.33 -10.21 -16.85
N THR A 237 0.48 -10.41 -15.84
CA THR A 237 0.01 -9.35 -14.95
C THR A 237 1.13 -8.84 -14.04
N HIS A 238 1.97 -9.74 -13.50
CA HIS A 238 3.11 -9.38 -12.67
C HIS A 238 4.17 -8.62 -13.47
N THR A 239 4.60 -9.15 -14.61
CA THR A 239 5.65 -8.53 -15.44
C THR A 239 5.22 -7.17 -15.96
N THR A 240 3.97 -7.04 -16.40
CA THR A 240 3.41 -5.75 -16.85
C THR A 240 3.50 -4.72 -15.73
N THR A 241 3.04 -5.07 -14.52
CA THR A 241 3.10 -4.17 -13.36
C THR A 241 4.53 -3.83 -12.98
N TYR A 242 5.43 -4.82 -12.98
CA TYR A 242 6.84 -4.67 -12.63
C TYR A 242 7.55 -3.70 -13.58
N ILE A 243 7.37 -3.88 -14.90
CA ILE A 243 7.93 -2.99 -15.94
C ILE A 243 7.37 -1.58 -15.75
N LEU A 244 6.06 -1.43 -15.58
CA LEU A 244 5.43 -0.12 -15.39
C LEU A 244 5.98 0.61 -14.16
N PHE A 245 6.20 -0.07 -13.03
CA PHE A 245 6.75 0.54 -11.81
C PHE A 245 8.19 0.99 -11.99
N ILE A 246 9.05 0.18 -12.63
CA ILE A 246 10.45 0.55 -12.88
C ILE A 246 10.53 1.71 -13.87
N LEU A 247 9.82 1.63 -15.01
CA LEU A 247 9.82 2.71 -16.01
C LEU A 247 9.26 4.01 -15.44
N SER A 248 8.14 3.95 -14.71
CA SER A 248 7.55 5.12 -14.07
C SER A 248 8.52 5.75 -13.07
N THR A 249 9.23 4.95 -12.28
CA THR A 249 10.25 5.45 -11.34
C THR A 249 11.31 6.28 -12.05
N ILE A 250 11.86 5.77 -13.15
CA ILE A 250 12.88 6.45 -13.94
C ILE A 250 12.31 7.73 -14.55
N LEU A 251 11.15 7.64 -15.21
CA LEU A 251 10.50 8.76 -15.90
C LEU A 251 10.13 9.89 -14.94
N PHE A 252 9.45 9.59 -13.82
CA PHE A 252 9.06 10.61 -12.84
C PHE A 252 10.28 11.24 -12.17
N THR A 253 11.29 10.45 -11.81
CA THR A 253 12.51 11.00 -11.21
C THR A 253 13.22 11.96 -12.16
N TYR A 254 13.38 11.57 -13.42
CA TYR A 254 13.98 12.41 -14.45
C TYR A 254 13.16 13.68 -14.69
N TYR A 255 11.85 13.53 -14.94
CA TYR A 255 10.95 14.65 -15.23
C TYR A 255 10.89 15.66 -14.09
N ILE A 256 10.72 15.18 -12.85
CA ILE A 256 10.63 16.05 -11.68
C ILE A 256 11.96 16.75 -11.46
N ASN A 257 13.10 16.05 -11.50
CA ASN A 257 14.40 16.70 -11.33
C ASN A 257 14.67 17.76 -12.41
N LYS A 258 14.32 17.50 -13.67
CA LYS A 258 14.43 18.50 -14.74
C LYS A 258 13.59 19.75 -14.43
N ARG A 259 12.38 19.57 -13.87
CA ARG A 259 11.52 20.66 -13.42
C ARG A 259 12.10 21.40 -12.20
N GLN A 260 12.74 20.70 -11.27
CA GLN A 260 13.40 21.30 -10.10
C GLN A 260 14.61 22.15 -10.52
N VAL A 261 15.46 21.66 -11.43
CA VAL A 261 16.61 22.41 -11.96
C VAL A 261 16.17 23.73 -12.60
N ARG A 262 15.10 23.71 -13.41
CA ARG A 262 14.53 24.93 -14.03
C ARG A 262 14.04 25.97 -13.01
N LYS A 263 13.75 25.53 -11.78
CA LYS A 263 13.28 26.38 -10.68
C LYS A 263 14.36 26.66 -9.63
N SER A 264 15.60 26.25 -9.87
CA SER A 264 16.71 26.32 -8.90
C SER A 264 16.37 25.64 -7.57
N LEU A 265 15.61 24.55 -7.61
CA LEU A 265 15.19 23.76 -6.45
C LEU A 265 16.01 22.46 -6.32
N PRO A 266 16.09 21.87 -5.11
CA PRO A 266 16.85 20.64 -4.89
C PRO A 266 16.37 19.45 -5.74
N VAL A 267 17.31 18.73 -6.33
CA VAL A 267 17.08 17.46 -7.02
C VAL A 267 17.26 16.25 -6.08
N ALA A 268 16.59 15.15 -6.39
CA ALA A 268 16.68 13.91 -5.63
C ALA A 268 17.14 12.75 -6.52
N ASN A 269 18.10 11.97 -6.04
CA ASN A 269 18.45 10.67 -6.60
C ASN A 269 18.65 9.67 -5.44
N PHE A 270 18.80 8.39 -5.76
CA PHE A 270 18.83 7.31 -4.76
C PHE A 270 19.95 7.45 -3.71
N LEU A 271 20.99 8.24 -3.97
CA LEU A 271 22.09 8.48 -3.03
C LEU A 271 21.92 9.80 -2.26
N THR A 272 21.58 10.88 -2.97
CA THR A 272 21.52 12.23 -2.42
C THR A 272 20.28 12.45 -1.56
N VAL A 273 19.29 11.56 -1.64
CA VAL A 273 18.03 11.68 -0.87
C VAL A 273 18.25 11.52 0.64
N PHE A 274 19.34 10.87 1.05
CA PHE A 274 19.71 10.73 2.46
C PHE A 274 20.39 11.97 3.05
N LYS A 275 21.03 12.80 2.22
CA LYS A 275 21.75 14.00 2.67
C LYS A 275 20.75 15.06 3.16
N SER A 276 20.94 15.60 4.38
CA SER A 276 20.17 16.76 4.84
C SER A 276 20.59 18.01 4.07
N LYS A 277 19.72 19.04 4.03
CA LYS A 277 20.01 20.31 3.38
C LYS A 277 21.27 21.00 3.92
N ASP A 278 21.67 20.72 5.16
CA ASP A 278 22.78 21.41 5.85
C ASP A 278 24.18 21.02 5.37
N LYS A 279 24.29 20.11 4.39
CA LYS A 279 25.59 19.69 3.80
C LYS A 279 25.70 19.99 2.29
N LEU A 280 24.94 20.97 1.80
CA LEU A 280 24.96 21.41 0.40
C LEU A 280 25.27 22.92 0.28
N SER A 281 26.05 23.46 1.23
CA SER A 281 26.76 24.74 1.10
C SER A 281 28.17 24.50 0.59
#